data_AF-A0A3A8L5G7-F1
#
_entry.id   AF-A0A3A8L5G7-F1
#
_cell.length_a   1.000
_cell.length_b   1.000
_cell.length_c   1.000
_cell.angle_alpha   90.00
_cell.angle_beta   90.00
_cell.angle_gamma   90.00
#
_symmetry.space_group_name_H-M   'P 1'
#
loop_
_entity.id
_entity.type
_entity.pdbx_description
1 polymer ?
#
loop_
_entity_poly.entity_id
_entity_poly.type
_entity_poly.pdbx_seq_one_letter_code
_entity_poly.pdbx_strand_id
1 'polypeptide(L)'
;MDRRTLLQGMGAALLTGCASGLRPAAAPPAAPDWALGWRSVTTDALAPVEARVAGRFPDALHGTLYRNGPARLERAGQRVRHWFDGDGMVQAFRVSSRGVTHQGRFVSTYKFQNEERLGHYALGTAELPARGNDGYNTSNTSVLMVGGELLALWEGGSAYRLDPATLETRGTKDWSPELTGVPFSAHPLPERDGSSWNFGLAPYAGETGLMLLYHFSADGRMLQSASLPMPMPGYAHAFAQTERHLIVVLAPLLWDEARGVTWFDKEAWQPALGTTVLVVDKADLTRVVRRELPAGFVFHFGHAWEDGDRLRAYACWYEDSHFMHLTVDQDIQGRVKGLSPARLAQLEIPLGAGEGRILRGPHGAEFPVVDARVPGRRGSAHFVVLESEDTALPHGGVIARIDVERGRVQRFDYGPGIIAEEHLFVPSGPREGQGWLLGTSLDCTRGHTRLAAFDAEHLDDGPVALATLPRALPLGFHGTFLKG
;
A
#
# COMPACT_ATOMS: atom_id res chain seq x y z
N MET A 1 -15.67 -26.90 -79.72
CA MET A 1 -14.52 -26.11 -80.18
C MET A 1 -14.86 -24.64 -80.06
N ASP A 2 -14.10 -23.95 -79.21
CA ASP A 2 -13.52 -22.62 -79.39
C ASP A 2 -14.34 -21.32 -79.54
N ARG A 3 -13.71 -20.28 -78.96
CA ARG A 3 -13.64 -18.84 -79.32
C ARG A 3 -14.81 -17.88 -79.03
N ARG A 4 -14.68 -17.27 -77.84
CA ARG A 4 -14.27 -15.86 -77.62
C ARG A 4 -15.25 -14.70 -77.93
N THR A 5 -15.49 -13.98 -76.84
CA THR A 5 -15.66 -12.51 -76.67
C THR A 5 -17.06 -11.93 -76.83
N LEU A 6 -17.65 -11.65 -75.67
CA LEU A 6 -18.86 -10.85 -75.49
C LEU A 6 -18.45 -9.50 -74.91
N LEU A 7 -18.71 -8.41 -75.63
CA LEU A 7 -18.64 -7.06 -75.10
C LEU A 7 -19.81 -6.24 -75.65
N GLN A 8 -20.42 -5.52 -74.71
CA GLN A 8 -21.27 -4.34 -74.84
C GLN A 8 -22.77 -4.56 -75.12
N GLY A 9 -23.56 -4.12 -74.14
CA GLY A 9 -25.00 -3.96 -74.29
C GLY A 9 -25.69 -3.44 -73.02
N MET A 10 -25.63 -2.12 -72.80
CA MET A 10 -26.73 -1.27 -72.29
C MET A 10 -27.18 -1.40 -70.81
N GLY A 11 -26.86 -0.36 -70.02
CA GLY A 11 -27.82 0.72 -69.77
C GLY A 11 -29.06 0.46 -68.89
N ALA A 12 -28.92 0.82 -67.62
CA ALA A 12 -29.86 1.57 -66.76
C ALA A 12 -31.16 0.91 -66.26
N ALA A 13 -31.26 0.70 -64.94
CA ALA A 13 -32.31 1.29 -64.09
C ALA A 13 -31.95 1.22 -62.58
N LEU A 14 -32.29 2.29 -61.87
CA LEU A 14 -31.96 2.66 -60.49
C LEU A 14 -32.35 1.65 -59.41
N LEU A 15 -31.41 1.39 -58.48
CA LEU A 15 -31.70 1.03 -57.09
C LEU A 15 -30.92 1.98 -56.17
N THR A 16 -31.65 2.67 -55.31
CA THR A 16 -31.15 3.49 -54.20
C THR A 16 -30.27 2.65 -53.28
N GLY A 17 -28.95 2.81 -53.39
CA GLY A 17 -27.99 2.21 -52.49
C GLY A 17 -27.85 3.03 -51.21
N CYS A 18 -28.19 2.43 -50.07
CA CYS A 18 -27.74 2.90 -48.76
C CYS A 18 -26.21 2.96 -48.78
N ALA A 19 -25.64 4.17 -48.73
CA ALA A 19 -24.23 4.35 -48.48
C ALA A 19 -23.94 3.95 -47.03
N SER A 20 -23.62 2.68 -46.80
CA SER A 20 -22.93 2.26 -45.60
C SER A 20 -21.52 2.86 -45.66
N GLY A 21 -21.38 4.07 -45.12
CA GLY A 21 -20.07 4.65 -44.87
C GLY A 21 -19.26 3.66 -44.04
N LEU A 22 -18.21 3.10 -44.64
CA LEU A 22 -17.19 2.35 -43.91
C LEU A 22 -16.67 3.28 -42.81
N ARG A 23 -17.09 3.03 -41.57
CA ARG A 23 -16.41 3.62 -40.41
C ARG A 23 -14.95 3.20 -40.51
N PRO A 24 -13.99 4.14 -40.49
CA PRO A 24 -12.58 3.75 -40.40
C PRO A 24 -12.43 2.85 -39.18
N ALA A 25 -11.75 1.72 -39.35
CA ALA A 25 -11.41 0.84 -38.25
C ALA A 25 -10.72 1.69 -37.17
N ALA A 26 -11.19 1.59 -35.93
CA ALA A 26 -10.56 2.28 -34.81
C ALA A 26 -9.08 1.89 -34.78
N ALA A 27 -8.20 2.88 -34.65
CA ALA A 27 -6.78 2.61 -34.46
C ALA A 27 -6.61 1.63 -33.28
N PRO A 28 -5.69 0.66 -33.37
CA PRO A 28 -5.42 -0.22 -32.24
C PRO A 28 -5.10 0.63 -31.00
N PRO A 29 -5.58 0.24 -29.81
CA PRO A 29 -5.28 0.97 -28.59
C PRO A 29 -3.76 1.06 -28.42
N ALA A 30 -3.27 2.22 -27.99
CA ALA A 30 -1.86 2.41 -27.67
C ALA A 30 -1.44 1.39 -26.61
N ALA A 31 -0.19 0.90 -26.70
CA ALA A 31 0.37 0.05 -25.65
C ALA A 31 0.34 0.80 -24.30
N PRO A 32 0.03 0.12 -23.18
CA PRO A 32 0.04 0.77 -21.87
C PRO A 32 1.41 1.35 -21.52
N ASP A 33 1.42 2.59 -21.03
CA ASP A 33 2.62 3.26 -20.55
C ASP A 33 2.75 3.04 -19.03
N TRP A 34 3.34 1.92 -18.65
CA TRP A 34 3.50 1.55 -17.24
C TRP A 34 4.28 2.58 -16.45
N ALA A 35 5.31 3.18 -17.05
CA ALA A 35 6.17 4.17 -16.42
C ALA A 35 5.37 5.37 -15.86
N LEU A 36 4.14 5.59 -16.32
CA LEU A 36 3.20 6.57 -15.77
C LEU A 36 3.07 6.50 -14.24
N GLY A 37 3.06 5.29 -13.66
CA GLY A 37 2.96 5.08 -12.21
C GLY A 37 4.18 5.55 -11.41
N TRP A 38 5.32 5.72 -12.09
CA TRP A 38 6.62 6.12 -11.52
C TRP A 38 7.13 7.45 -12.10
N ARG A 39 6.23 8.27 -12.66
CA ARG A 39 6.57 9.62 -13.10
C ARG A 39 6.57 10.57 -11.92
N SER A 40 7.63 11.38 -11.82
CA SER A 40 7.70 12.43 -10.82
C SER A 40 6.61 13.48 -11.02
N VAL A 41 5.95 13.86 -9.92
CA VAL A 41 5.22 15.12 -9.84
C VAL A 41 6.25 16.23 -9.73
N THR A 42 6.14 17.24 -10.59
CA THR A 42 7.15 18.31 -10.71
C THR A 42 6.80 19.59 -9.94
N THR A 43 5.61 19.65 -9.33
CA THR A 43 5.11 20.80 -8.58
C THR A 43 4.85 20.43 -7.12
N ASP A 44 5.03 21.38 -6.20
CA ASP A 44 4.89 21.13 -4.76
C ASP A 44 3.49 20.66 -4.34
N ALA A 45 2.48 21.11 -5.08
CA ALA A 45 1.09 20.74 -4.85
C ALA A 45 0.33 20.54 -6.17
N LEU A 46 -0.53 19.54 -6.16
CA LEU A 46 -1.54 19.32 -7.18
C LEU A 46 -2.79 20.10 -6.80
N ALA A 47 -3.04 21.19 -7.54
CA ALA A 47 -4.21 22.04 -7.32
C ALA A 47 -5.53 21.25 -7.43
N PRO A 48 -6.58 21.65 -6.68
CA PRO A 48 -7.86 20.97 -6.68
C PRO A 48 -8.46 20.80 -8.08
N VAL A 49 -8.96 19.62 -8.38
CA VAL A 49 -9.71 19.31 -9.61
C VAL A 49 -10.94 18.49 -9.33
N GLU A 50 -11.96 18.66 -10.16
CA GLU A 50 -13.14 17.82 -10.17
C GLU A 50 -12.93 16.58 -11.03
N ALA A 51 -13.41 15.43 -10.53
CA ALA A 51 -13.43 14.18 -11.27
C ALA A 51 -14.74 14.03 -12.05
N ARG A 52 -14.68 13.42 -13.23
CA ARG A 52 -15.88 12.98 -13.94
C ARG A 52 -16.42 11.71 -13.30
N VAL A 53 -17.62 11.77 -12.73
CA VAL A 53 -18.27 10.64 -12.05
C VAL A 53 -19.21 9.88 -12.99
N ALA A 54 -19.09 8.56 -13.00
CA ALA A 54 -20.08 7.63 -13.53
C ALA A 54 -20.66 6.80 -12.36
N GLY A 55 -21.97 6.53 -12.39
CA GLY A 55 -22.67 5.92 -11.26
C GLY A 55 -22.95 6.92 -10.12
N ARG A 56 -23.17 6.43 -8.90
CA ARG A 56 -23.46 7.26 -7.73
C ARG A 56 -22.68 6.74 -6.53
N PHE A 57 -21.81 7.58 -5.96
CA PHE A 57 -21.15 7.25 -4.70
C PHE A 57 -22.20 7.11 -3.59
N PRO A 58 -22.19 6.01 -2.81
CA PRO A 58 -23.04 5.84 -1.64
C PRO A 58 -22.82 6.91 -0.58
N ASP A 59 -23.87 7.28 0.15
CA ASP A 59 -23.80 8.33 1.18
C ASP A 59 -22.84 7.95 2.33
N ALA A 60 -22.66 6.65 2.58
CA ALA A 60 -21.69 6.14 3.54
C ALA A 60 -20.22 6.44 3.15
N LEU A 61 -19.98 6.75 1.87
CA LEU A 61 -18.67 7.15 1.34
C LEU A 61 -18.51 8.67 1.22
N HIS A 62 -19.47 9.48 1.71
CA HIS A 62 -19.23 10.92 1.86
C HIS A 62 -18.15 11.16 2.92
N GLY A 63 -17.04 11.77 2.51
CA GLY A 63 -15.83 11.86 3.32
C GLY A 63 -14.59 12.09 2.45
N THR A 64 -13.43 11.77 3.00
CA THR A 64 -12.14 11.93 2.32
C THR A 64 -11.33 10.65 2.40
N LEU A 65 -10.94 10.11 1.24
CA LEU A 65 -9.85 9.15 1.15
C LEU A 65 -8.54 9.93 1.08
N TYR A 66 -7.66 9.71 2.05
CA TYR A 66 -6.27 10.12 1.98
C TYR A 66 -5.42 8.94 1.53
N ARG A 67 -4.46 9.18 0.64
CA ARG A 67 -3.48 8.19 0.14
C ARG A 67 -2.10 8.81 0.23
N ASN A 68 -1.11 8.06 0.70
CA ASN A 68 0.29 8.45 0.63
C ASN A 68 1.04 7.62 -0.40
N GLY A 69 2.17 8.14 -0.86
CA GLY A 69 3.02 7.46 -1.81
C GLY A 69 4.20 8.31 -2.28
N PRO A 70 5.26 7.68 -2.81
CA PRO A 70 6.38 8.38 -3.40
C PRO A 70 5.96 9.06 -4.71
N ALA A 71 6.21 10.37 -4.79
CA ALA A 71 5.82 11.18 -5.95
C ALA A 71 6.97 11.98 -6.54
N ARG A 72 8.14 12.06 -5.87
CA ARG A 72 9.37 12.59 -6.46
C ARG A 72 10.40 11.47 -6.59
N LEU A 73 10.56 10.97 -7.81
CA LEU A 73 11.45 9.87 -8.12
C LEU A 73 12.67 10.31 -8.95
N GLU A 74 12.69 11.56 -9.42
CA GLU A 74 13.75 12.10 -10.26
C GLU A 74 14.01 13.58 -9.95
N ARG A 75 15.29 13.98 -9.89
CA ARG A 75 15.79 15.35 -9.72
C ARG A 75 16.99 15.57 -10.64
N ALA A 76 16.97 16.63 -11.44
CA ALA A 76 18.04 16.96 -12.39
C ALA A 76 18.51 15.78 -13.28
N GLY A 77 17.58 14.94 -13.75
CA GLY A 77 17.87 13.77 -14.58
C GLY A 77 18.47 12.57 -13.83
N GLN A 78 18.65 12.67 -12.50
CA GLN A 78 18.99 11.55 -11.64
C GLN A 78 17.72 10.95 -11.07
N ARG A 79 17.57 9.64 -11.14
CA ARG A 79 16.43 8.89 -10.61
C ARG A 79 16.82 8.17 -9.33
N VAL A 80 15.89 8.08 -8.37
CA VAL A 80 16.08 7.21 -7.19
C VAL A 80 16.22 5.76 -7.65
N ARG A 81 17.08 5.00 -6.97
CA ARG A 81 17.30 3.59 -7.33
C ARG A 81 16.10 2.73 -6.94
N HIS A 82 15.58 2.90 -5.73
CA HIS A 82 14.45 2.15 -5.20
C HIS A 82 13.18 3.01 -5.13
N TRP A 83 12.02 2.41 -5.39
CA TRP A 83 10.74 3.14 -5.41
C TRP A 83 10.42 3.81 -4.07
N PHE A 84 10.79 3.15 -2.97
CA PHE A 84 10.50 3.62 -1.60
C PHE A 84 11.38 4.81 -1.16
N ASP A 85 12.42 5.17 -1.93
CA ASP A 85 13.29 6.32 -1.62
C ASP A 85 12.69 7.65 -2.10
N GLY A 86 11.58 7.62 -2.84
CA GLY A 86 10.93 8.81 -3.38
C GLY A 86 10.24 9.66 -2.31
N ASP A 87 10.25 10.99 -2.48
CA ASP A 87 9.61 11.89 -1.51
C ASP A 87 8.07 11.74 -1.54
N GLY A 88 7.45 11.73 -0.35
CA GLY A 88 6.03 11.45 -0.17
C GLY A 88 5.10 12.60 -0.57
N MET A 89 4.04 12.29 -1.31
CA MET A 89 2.92 13.18 -1.57
C MET A 89 1.62 12.58 -1.05
N VAL A 90 0.98 13.29 -0.12
CA VAL A 90 -0.36 12.93 0.33
C VAL A 90 -1.38 13.45 -0.67
N GLN A 91 -2.32 12.60 -1.04
CA GLN A 91 -3.41 12.86 -1.96
C GLN A 91 -4.74 12.74 -1.22
N ALA A 92 -5.67 13.66 -1.47
CA ALA A 92 -6.98 13.68 -0.85
C ALA A 92 -8.08 13.64 -1.92
N PHE A 93 -8.90 12.60 -1.89
CA PHE A 93 -10.10 12.44 -2.71
C PHE A 93 -11.32 12.70 -1.84
N ARG A 94 -11.98 13.83 -2.05
CA ARG A 94 -13.16 14.24 -1.29
C ARG A 94 -14.42 13.85 -2.03
N VAL A 95 -15.21 12.99 -1.41
CA VAL A 95 -16.45 12.46 -1.97
C VAL A 95 -17.61 13.14 -1.26
N SER A 96 -18.57 13.66 -2.03
CA SER A 96 -19.77 14.29 -1.52
C SER A 96 -20.95 14.05 -2.45
N SER A 97 -22.15 14.50 -2.05
CA SER A 97 -23.33 14.50 -2.92
C SER A 97 -23.18 15.34 -4.19
N ARG A 98 -22.20 16.25 -4.24
CA ARG A 98 -21.92 17.11 -5.40
C ARG A 98 -20.91 16.50 -6.39
N GLY A 99 -20.26 15.40 -6.03
CA GLY A 99 -19.22 14.77 -6.84
C GLY A 99 -17.94 14.50 -6.05
N VAL A 100 -16.85 14.29 -6.79
CA VAL A 100 -15.53 13.98 -6.23
C VAL A 100 -14.52 15.06 -6.64
N THR A 101 -13.80 15.59 -5.67
CA THR A 101 -12.65 16.49 -5.90
C THR A 101 -11.35 15.84 -5.43
N HIS A 102 -10.25 16.17 -6.10
CA HIS A 102 -8.91 15.69 -5.77
C HIS A 102 -7.96 16.86 -5.57
N GLN A 103 -7.07 16.75 -4.58
CA GLN A 103 -5.86 17.58 -4.45
C GLN A 103 -4.71 16.72 -3.93
N GLY A 104 -3.48 17.20 -4.05
CA GLY A 104 -2.31 16.55 -3.43
C GLY A 104 -1.24 17.55 -3.04
N ARG A 105 -0.39 17.21 -2.06
CA ARG A 105 0.73 18.05 -1.62
C ARG A 105 1.88 17.18 -1.13
N PHE A 106 3.11 17.54 -1.49
CA PHE A 106 4.30 16.92 -0.90
C PHE A 106 4.35 17.16 0.61
N VAL A 107 4.75 16.14 1.35
CA VAL A 107 5.10 16.32 2.76
C VAL A 107 6.42 17.07 2.79
N SER A 108 6.42 18.24 3.43
CA SER A 108 7.60 19.12 3.48
C SER A 108 8.61 18.62 4.52
N THR A 109 9.19 17.45 4.28
CA THR A 109 10.22 16.86 5.14
C THR A 109 11.56 17.61 5.01
N TYR A 110 12.45 17.42 5.97
CA TYR A 110 13.80 18.01 5.92
C TYR A 110 14.53 17.62 4.62
N LYS A 111 14.47 16.32 4.26
CA LYS A 111 15.03 15.79 3.02
C LYS A 111 14.46 16.51 1.80
N PHE A 112 13.14 16.49 1.64
CA PHE A 112 12.47 17.08 0.47
C PHE A 112 12.81 18.56 0.30
N GLN A 113 12.69 19.36 1.36
CA GLN A 113 12.93 20.81 1.31
C GLN A 113 14.37 21.15 0.90
N ASN A 114 15.36 20.41 1.44
CA ASN A 114 16.75 20.68 1.14
C ASN A 114 17.15 20.21 -0.26
N GLU A 115 16.73 19.01 -0.68
CA GLU A 115 17.02 18.51 -2.02
C GLU A 115 16.29 19.30 -3.12
N GLU A 116 15.09 19.83 -2.84
CA GLU A 116 14.42 20.78 -3.74
C GLU A 116 15.20 22.08 -3.88
N ARG A 117 15.69 22.64 -2.77
CA ARG A 117 16.52 23.86 -2.76
C ARG A 117 17.85 23.66 -3.50
N LEU A 118 18.46 22.48 -3.38
CA LEU A 118 19.73 22.14 -4.02
C LEU A 118 19.58 21.70 -5.49
N GLY A 119 18.37 21.28 -5.88
CA GLY A 119 18.06 20.84 -7.23
C GLY A 119 18.59 19.44 -7.59
N HIS A 120 19.17 18.70 -6.65
CA HIS A 120 19.71 17.35 -6.85
C HIS A 120 19.64 16.53 -5.55
N TYR A 121 19.80 15.20 -5.67
CA TYR A 121 19.87 14.33 -4.49
C TYR A 121 21.21 14.54 -3.78
N ALA A 122 21.15 14.95 -2.53
CA ALA A 122 22.33 15.33 -1.75
C ALA A 122 22.35 14.72 -0.35
N LEU A 123 21.29 14.02 0.06
CA LEU A 123 21.22 13.46 1.41
C LEU A 123 22.35 12.46 1.69
N GLY A 124 23.00 12.62 2.84
CA GLY A 124 24.14 11.80 3.25
C GLY A 124 25.49 12.26 2.71
N THR A 125 25.51 13.29 1.86
CA THR A 125 26.76 13.90 1.36
C THR A 125 27.32 14.92 2.36
N ALA A 126 28.52 15.45 2.09
CA ALA A 126 29.07 16.56 2.87
C ALA A 126 28.23 17.85 2.78
N GLU A 127 27.48 18.04 1.68
CA GLU A 127 26.62 19.22 1.47
C GLU A 127 25.31 19.12 2.28
N LEU A 128 24.75 17.92 2.39
CA LEU A 128 23.56 17.64 3.18
C LEU A 128 23.77 16.38 4.04
N PRO A 129 24.54 16.49 5.14
CA PRO A 129 24.77 15.35 6.02
C PRO A 129 23.47 14.96 6.70
N ALA A 130 23.17 13.67 6.74
CA ALA A 130 21.98 13.18 7.43
C ALA A 130 22.12 13.35 8.95
N ARG A 131 21.03 13.77 9.60
CA ARG A 131 20.98 14.01 11.05
C ARG A 131 19.87 13.18 11.66
N GLY A 132 20.24 12.03 12.22
CA GLY A 132 19.30 11.08 12.79
C GLY A 132 18.29 10.56 11.76
N ASN A 133 17.24 9.94 12.28
CA ASN A 133 16.21 9.28 11.50
C ASN A 133 15.45 10.24 10.56
N ASP A 134 15.08 11.41 11.06
CA ASP A 134 14.30 12.38 10.27
C ASP A 134 15.10 13.07 9.16
N GLY A 135 16.43 12.92 9.15
CA GLY A 135 17.26 13.31 8.01
C GLY A 135 16.90 12.54 6.74
N TYR A 136 16.52 11.27 6.86
CA TYR A 136 16.17 10.36 5.75
C TYR A 136 14.67 10.26 5.47
N ASN A 137 13.85 10.92 6.27
CA ASN A 137 12.41 10.72 6.25
C ASN A 137 11.77 11.26 4.97
N THR A 138 11.25 10.34 4.15
CA THR A 138 10.49 10.63 2.92
C THR A 138 9.01 10.82 3.19
N SER A 139 8.50 10.35 4.34
CA SER A 139 7.10 10.43 4.78
C SER A 139 6.12 9.97 3.69
N ASN A 140 6.41 8.83 3.05
CA ASN A 140 5.74 8.39 1.82
C ASN A 140 4.89 7.11 1.97
N THR A 141 4.89 6.45 3.13
CA THR A 141 4.39 5.07 3.25
C THR A 141 2.90 5.00 3.52
N SER A 142 2.43 5.72 4.54
CA SER A 142 1.03 5.65 4.98
C SER A 142 0.53 6.99 5.48
N VAL A 143 -0.78 7.06 5.74
CA VAL A 143 -1.46 8.18 6.37
C VAL A 143 -2.43 7.70 7.45
N LEU A 144 -2.47 8.40 8.57
CA LEU A 144 -3.32 8.10 9.72
C LEU A 144 -4.08 9.36 10.15
N MET A 145 -5.37 9.22 10.47
CA MET A 145 -6.10 10.26 11.19
C MET A 145 -6.19 9.88 12.67
N VAL A 146 -5.67 10.73 13.56
CA VAL A 146 -5.73 10.51 15.01
C VAL A 146 -5.81 11.86 15.72
N GLY A 147 -6.71 12.00 16.71
CA GLY A 147 -6.87 13.27 17.44
C GLY A 147 -7.20 14.48 16.58
N GLY A 148 -7.81 14.27 15.40
CA GLY A 148 -8.08 15.34 14.42
C GLY A 148 -6.85 15.83 13.65
N GLU A 149 -5.69 15.19 13.85
CA GLU A 149 -4.47 15.42 13.08
C GLU A 149 -4.34 14.36 11.98
N LEU A 150 -4.04 14.79 10.75
CA LEU A 150 -3.63 13.90 9.68
C LEU A 150 -2.12 13.70 9.78
N LEU A 151 -1.66 12.46 9.93
CA LEU A 151 -0.25 12.10 10.03
C LEU A 151 0.19 11.40 8.75
N ALA A 152 1.31 11.82 8.16
CA ALA A 152 2.02 11.09 7.13
C ALA A 152 3.18 10.29 7.75
N LEU A 153 3.28 9.01 7.40
CA LEU A 153 4.11 8.04 8.10
C LEU A 153 5.19 7.46 7.18
N TRP A 154 6.36 7.21 7.77
CA TRP A 154 7.47 6.46 7.19
C TRP A 154 8.21 5.76 8.34
N GLU A 155 8.39 4.44 8.21
CA GLU A 155 8.76 3.55 9.32
C GLU A 155 10.08 3.90 10.02
N GLY A 156 11.02 4.52 9.32
CA GLY A 156 12.34 4.82 9.84
C GLY A 156 12.42 6.07 10.72
N GLY A 157 11.35 6.87 10.83
CA GLY A 157 11.40 8.18 11.49
C GLY A 157 10.08 8.65 12.09
N SER A 158 10.01 9.94 12.41
CA SER A 158 8.85 10.57 13.02
C SER A 158 7.67 10.64 12.06
N ALA A 159 6.46 10.56 12.60
CA ALA A 159 5.26 10.95 11.86
C ALA A 159 5.27 12.46 11.58
N TYR A 160 4.78 12.88 10.41
CA TYR A 160 4.62 14.29 10.04
C TYR A 160 3.16 14.70 10.11
N ARG A 161 2.86 15.80 10.81
CA ARG A 161 1.52 16.36 10.91
C ARG A 161 1.17 17.16 9.68
N LEU A 162 -0.05 17.01 9.20
CA LEU A 162 -0.62 17.73 8.08
C LEU A 162 -1.95 18.37 8.47
N ASP A 163 -2.27 19.50 7.86
CA ASP A 163 -3.63 20.03 7.85
C ASP A 163 -4.53 19.13 6.98
N PRO A 164 -5.64 18.56 7.49
CA PRO A 164 -6.48 17.64 6.71
C PRO A 164 -7.26 18.32 5.57
N ALA A 165 -7.44 19.65 5.62
CA ALA A 165 -8.11 20.41 4.57
C ALA A 165 -7.13 20.86 3.48
N THR A 166 -5.95 21.38 3.84
CA THR A 166 -4.99 21.96 2.88
C THR A 166 -3.84 21.02 2.52
N LEU A 167 -3.63 19.97 3.31
CA LEU A 167 -2.46 19.07 3.30
C LEU A 167 -1.14 19.76 3.66
N GLU A 168 -1.17 20.98 4.17
CA GLU A 168 0.01 21.71 4.58
C GLU A 168 0.73 21.03 5.74
N THR A 169 2.05 20.88 5.62
CA THR A 169 2.88 20.25 6.64
C THR A 169 3.07 21.15 7.85
N ARG A 170 2.79 20.62 9.04
CA ARG A 170 2.84 21.30 10.34
C ARG A 170 4.04 20.85 11.20
N GLY A 171 5.00 20.15 10.61
CA GLY A 171 6.18 19.60 11.26
C GLY A 171 5.97 18.18 11.79
N THR A 172 6.95 17.67 12.54
CA THR A 172 6.89 16.33 13.14
C THR A 172 5.86 16.27 14.28
N LYS A 173 5.37 15.06 14.56
CA LYS A 173 4.56 14.74 15.73
C LYS A 173 5.48 14.24 16.83
N ASP A 174 5.48 14.95 17.95
CA ASP A 174 6.09 14.47 19.19
C ASP A 174 4.99 13.81 20.03
N TRP A 175 5.20 12.55 20.41
CA TRP A 175 4.24 11.79 21.21
C TRP A 175 4.38 12.08 22.71
N SER A 176 5.61 12.34 23.14
CA SER A 176 5.99 12.89 24.45
C SER A 176 7.39 13.51 24.31
N PRO A 177 7.86 14.32 25.29
CA PRO A 177 9.23 14.85 25.26
C PRO A 177 10.30 13.75 25.09
N GLU A 178 10.11 12.58 25.70
CA GLU A 178 11.02 11.44 25.66
C GLU A 178 10.97 10.66 24.34
N LEU A 179 9.89 10.80 23.57
CA LEU A 179 9.64 10.12 22.30
C LEU A 179 9.72 11.08 21.11
N THR A 180 10.50 12.16 21.24
CA THR A 180 10.76 13.09 20.15
C THR A 180 11.76 12.47 19.16
N GLY A 181 11.47 12.49 17.86
CA GLY A 181 12.42 12.03 16.82
C GLY A 181 12.57 10.52 16.71
N VAL A 182 11.75 9.73 17.42
CA VAL A 182 11.85 8.27 17.41
C VAL A 182 11.03 7.66 16.25
N PRO A 183 11.45 6.51 15.71
CA PRO A 183 10.72 5.82 14.64
C PRO A 183 9.28 5.50 15.02
N PHE A 184 8.37 5.65 14.07
CA PHE A 184 6.97 5.31 14.23
C PHE A 184 6.50 4.58 12.97
N SER A 185 6.14 3.31 13.09
CA SER A 185 5.75 2.47 11.97
C SER A 185 4.57 3.07 11.21
N ALA A 186 4.55 2.82 9.91
CA ALA A 186 3.49 3.22 8.99
C ALA A 186 2.19 2.40 9.15
N HIS A 187 2.17 1.40 10.05
CA HIS A 187 1.10 0.41 10.16
C HIS A 187 0.50 0.30 11.58
N PRO A 188 -0.09 1.38 12.12
CA PRO A 188 -0.76 1.32 13.43
C PRO A 188 -1.95 0.35 13.40
N LEU A 189 -2.17 -0.37 14.49
CA LEU A 189 -3.25 -1.33 14.63
C LEU A 189 -4.37 -0.78 15.54
N PRO A 190 -5.58 -0.52 14.99
CA PRO A 190 -6.69 0.03 15.77
C PRO A 190 -7.32 -0.99 16.72
N GLU A 191 -7.79 -0.50 17.87
CA GLU A 191 -8.56 -1.23 18.86
C GLU A 191 -10.06 -0.87 18.77
N ARG A 192 -10.90 -1.69 19.40
CA ARG A 192 -12.37 -1.51 19.41
C ARG A 192 -12.81 -0.22 20.10
N ASP A 193 -12.03 0.27 21.06
CA ASP A 193 -12.28 1.52 21.79
C ASP A 193 -11.77 2.77 21.06
N GLY A 194 -11.20 2.59 19.86
CA GLY A 194 -10.61 3.65 19.05
C GLY A 194 -9.16 4.00 19.42
N SER A 195 -8.59 3.40 20.47
CA SER A 195 -7.15 3.45 20.69
C SER A 195 -6.39 2.68 19.61
N SER A 196 -5.07 2.77 19.57
CA SER A 196 -4.27 2.04 18.60
C SER A 196 -2.90 1.68 19.17
N TRP A 197 -2.42 0.51 18.78
CA TRP A 197 -1.05 0.07 19.00
C TRP A 197 -0.18 0.52 17.84
N ASN A 198 1.09 0.80 18.12
CA ASN A 198 2.12 0.93 17.10
C ASN A 198 3.49 0.52 17.64
N PHE A 199 4.48 0.49 16.77
CA PHE A 199 5.87 0.24 17.14
C PHE A 199 6.83 1.15 16.37
N GLY A 200 8.10 1.17 16.80
CA GLY A 200 9.22 1.79 16.10
C GLY A 200 10.46 0.91 16.23
N LEU A 201 11.24 0.78 15.16
CA LEU A 201 12.50 0.04 15.19
C LEU A 201 13.69 1.00 15.17
N ALA A 202 14.56 0.85 16.15
CA ALA A 202 15.86 1.49 16.19
C ALA A 202 16.94 0.39 16.17
N PRO A 203 17.18 -0.26 15.02
CA PRO A 203 18.04 -1.45 14.94
C PRO A 203 19.51 -1.18 15.32
N TYR A 204 19.94 0.08 15.31
CA TYR A 204 21.30 0.50 15.68
C TYR A 204 21.42 1.07 17.10
N ALA A 205 20.36 1.03 17.90
CA ALA A 205 20.39 1.47 19.28
C ALA A 205 20.94 0.36 20.20
N GLY A 206 22.11 0.58 20.80
CA GLY A 206 22.76 -0.43 21.65
C GLY A 206 23.36 -1.59 20.84
N GLU A 207 23.77 -2.67 21.52
CA GLU A 207 24.45 -3.80 20.87
C GLU A 207 23.54 -4.64 19.95
N THR A 208 22.23 -4.66 20.21
CA THR A 208 21.26 -5.53 19.51
C THR A 208 20.10 -4.79 18.86
N GLY A 209 19.98 -3.47 19.05
CA GLY A 209 18.84 -2.69 18.61
C GLY A 209 17.70 -2.62 19.64
N LEU A 210 16.81 -1.67 19.45
CA LEU A 210 15.62 -1.46 20.30
C LEU A 210 14.34 -1.46 19.46
N MET A 211 13.31 -2.11 19.98
CA MET A 211 11.92 -1.93 19.54
C MET A 211 11.18 -1.07 20.56
N LEU A 212 10.58 0.01 20.10
CA LEU A 212 9.70 0.85 20.88
C LEU A 212 8.26 0.43 20.62
N LEU A 213 7.48 0.23 21.67
CA LEU A 213 6.04 -0.04 21.58
C LEU A 213 5.26 1.17 22.06
N TYR A 214 4.15 1.44 21.39
CA TYR A 214 3.27 2.57 21.64
C TYR A 214 1.82 2.10 21.74
N HIS A 215 1.08 2.60 22.72
CA HIS A 215 -0.37 2.54 22.79
C HIS A 215 -0.90 3.95 22.96
N PHE A 216 -1.74 4.42 22.06
CA PHE A 216 -2.29 5.78 22.12
C PHE A 216 -3.81 5.76 21.97
N SER A 217 -4.49 6.69 22.62
CA SER A 217 -5.96 6.81 22.55
C SER A 217 -6.40 7.40 21.22
N ALA A 218 -7.71 7.30 20.95
CA ALA A 218 -8.35 7.85 19.74
C ALA A 218 -8.09 9.36 19.53
N ASP A 219 -7.90 10.11 20.62
CA ASP A 219 -7.57 11.53 20.62
C ASP A 219 -6.07 11.83 20.48
N GLY A 220 -5.23 10.80 20.32
CA GLY A 220 -3.79 10.95 20.06
C GLY A 220 -2.92 11.15 21.29
N ARG A 221 -3.42 10.87 22.50
CA ARG A 221 -2.64 10.87 23.74
C ARG A 221 -1.94 9.53 23.95
N MET A 222 -0.66 9.56 24.31
CA MET A 222 0.09 8.35 24.70
C MET A 222 -0.52 7.76 25.98
N LEU A 223 -0.89 6.48 25.93
CA LEU A 223 -1.43 5.71 27.05
C LEU A 223 -0.34 4.86 27.70
N GLN A 224 0.50 4.23 26.88
CA GLN A 224 1.56 3.34 27.32
C GLN A 224 2.69 3.33 26.29
N SER A 225 3.92 3.21 26.77
CA SER A 225 5.08 2.95 25.93
C SER A 225 6.05 2.00 26.62
N ALA A 226 6.76 1.19 25.85
CA ALA A 226 7.83 0.33 26.35
C ALA A 226 8.99 0.28 25.35
N SER A 227 10.20 0.05 25.84
CA SER A 227 11.36 -0.28 25.03
C SER A 227 11.74 -1.74 25.27
N LEU A 228 11.90 -2.49 24.20
CA LEU A 228 12.24 -3.90 24.23
C LEU A 228 13.58 -4.10 23.49
N PRO A 229 14.57 -4.77 24.10
CA PRO A 229 15.77 -5.15 23.39
C PRO A 229 15.39 -6.11 22.26
N MET A 230 15.89 -5.84 21.06
CA MET A 230 15.65 -6.75 19.94
C MET A 230 16.48 -8.02 20.12
N PRO A 231 15.93 -9.22 19.84
CA PRO A 231 16.67 -10.47 19.97
C PRO A 231 17.71 -10.67 18.86
N MET A 232 17.62 -9.87 17.80
CA MET A 232 18.50 -9.83 16.63
C MET A 232 18.22 -8.52 15.88
N PRO A 233 19.15 -8.02 15.04
CA PRO A 233 18.97 -6.81 14.25
C PRO A 233 18.10 -7.06 13.00
N GLY A 234 16.97 -7.75 13.18
CA GLY A 234 16.03 -8.09 12.11
C GLY A 234 15.12 -6.94 11.71
N TYR A 235 14.39 -7.11 10.61
CA TYR A 235 13.51 -6.10 10.05
C TYR A 235 12.03 -6.49 10.19
N ALA A 236 11.17 -5.52 10.53
CA ALA A 236 9.71 -5.65 10.47
C ALA A 236 9.08 -4.38 9.91
N HIS A 237 8.24 -4.54 8.88
CA HIS A 237 7.49 -3.44 8.26
C HIS A 237 6.19 -3.14 9.02
N ALA A 238 5.41 -4.19 9.27
CA ALA A 238 4.16 -4.16 9.99
C ALA A 238 4.11 -5.25 11.07
N PHE A 239 2.99 -5.31 11.77
CA PHE A 239 2.74 -6.28 12.83
C PHE A 239 1.25 -6.65 12.84
N ALA A 240 0.91 -7.67 13.61
CA ALA A 240 -0.48 -8.10 13.80
C ALA A 240 -0.88 -8.06 15.27
N GLN A 241 -2.18 -8.12 15.53
CA GLN A 241 -2.70 -8.19 16.89
C GLN A 241 -3.86 -9.16 17.03
N THR A 242 -3.91 -9.78 18.20
CA THR A 242 -5.08 -10.49 18.71
C THR A 242 -5.75 -9.64 19.79
N GLU A 243 -6.73 -10.22 20.49
CA GLU A 243 -7.34 -9.54 21.64
C GLU A 243 -6.31 -9.23 22.74
N ARG A 244 -5.36 -10.15 23.01
CA ARG A 244 -4.42 -9.98 24.13
C ARG A 244 -2.96 -9.83 23.74
N HIS A 245 -2.61 -10.10 22.49
CA HIS A 245 -1.20 -10.15 22.07
C HIS A 245 -0.91 -9.26 20.86
N LEU A 246 0.26 -8.65 20.86
CA LEU A 246 0.91 -8.13 19.65
C LEU A 246 1.85 -9.19 19.08
N ILE A 247 1.91 -9.29 17.75
CA ILE A 247 2.71 -10.26 17.00
C ILE A 247 3.61 -9.48 16.04
N VAL A 248 4.91 -9.44 16.33
CA VAL A 248 5.92 -8.81 15.46
C VAL A 248 6.75 -9.90 14.81
N VAL A 249 6.80 -9.90 13.48
CA VAL A 249 7.56 -10.89 12.70
C VAL A 249 8.84 -10.22 12.19
N LEU A 250 9.97 -10.61 12.75
CA LEU A 250 11.30 -10.13 12.38
C LEU A 250 11.88 -11.06 11.31
N ALA A 251 11.97 -10.54 10.09
CA ALA A 251 12.61 -11.26 9.00
C ALA A 251 14.12 -11.36 9.21
N PRO A 252 14.78 -12.43 8.69
CA PRO A 252 16.21 -12.62 8.83
C PRO A 252 17.00 -11.75 7.84
N LEU A 253 16.89 -10.45 8.02
CA LEU A 253 17.66 -9.44 7.33
C LEU A 253 18.67 -8.88 8.32
N LEU A 254 19.95 -8.94 7.98
CA LEU A 254 21.02 -8.35 8.77
C LEU A 254 21.63 -7.18 8.01
N TRP A 255 21.87 -6.08 8.72
CA TRP A 255 22.53 -4.93 8.13
C TRP A 255 23.97 -5.25 7.71
N ASP A 256 24.29 -4.97 6.45
CA ASP A 256 25.62 -5.03 5.86
C ASP A 256 25.93 -3.71 5.15
N GLU A 257 26.72 -2.85 5.82
CA GLU A 257 27.08 -1.52 5.30
C GLU A 257 27.84 -1.58 3.97
N ALA A 258 28.51 -2.69 3.67
CA ALA A 258 29.23 -2.88 2.41
C ALA A 258 28.33 -3.29 1.24
N ARG A 259 27.05 -3.59 1.50
CA ARG A 259 26.12 -4.16 0.53
C ARG A 259 25.28 -3.07 -0.14
N GLY A 260 25.79 -2.56 -1.27
CA GLY A 260 25.04 -1.67 -2.16
C GLY A 260 24.91 -0.22 -1.67
N VAL A 261 23.88 0.50 -2.15
CA VAL A 261 23.77 1.96 -1.96
C VAL A 261 22.50 2.35 -1.20
N THR A 262 21.36 1.73 -1.52
CA THR A 262 20.08 2.04 -0.86
C THR A 262 20.01 1.39 0.52
N TRP A 263 19.06 1.85 1.34
CA TRP A 263 18.78 1.21 2.63
C TRP A 263 18.49 -0.28 2.46
N PHE A 264 17.59 -0.64 1.55
CA PHE A 264 17.24 -2.04 1.34
C PHE A 264 18.38 -2.86 0.74
N ASP A 265 19.24 -2.30 -0.13
CA ASP A 265 20.42 -3.05 -0.61
C ASP A 265 21.25 -3.58 0.58
N LYS A 266 21.34 -2.81 1.67
CA LYS A 266 22.11 -3.13 2.89
C LYS A 266 21.44 -4.15 3.80
N GLU A 267 20.17 -4.47 3.59
CA GLU A 267 19.45 -5.52 4.32
C GLU A 267 19.77 -6.90 3.71
N ALA A 268 20.79 -7.57 4.25
CA ALA A 268 21.28 -8.85 3.73
C ALA A 268 20.41 -10.02 4.19
N TRP A 269 19.84 -10.77 3.24
CA TRP A 269 19.04 -11.96 3.48
C TRP A 269 19.84 -13.12 4.08
N GLN A 270 19.41 -13.66 5.23
CA GLN A 270 20.08 -14.73 5.98
C GLN A 270 19.13 -15.89 6.34
N PRO A 271 18.65 -16.66 5.35
CA PRO A 271 17.56 -17.63 5.55
C PRO A 271 17.91 -18.76 6.54
N ALA A 272 19.19 -19.03 6.78
CA ALA A 272 19.64 -20.01 7.77
C ALA A 272 19.25 -19.64 9.23
N LEU A 273 18.93 -18.37 9.50
CA LEU A 273 18.49 -17.91 10.82
C LEU A 273 17.02 -18.21 11.11
N GLY A 274 16.22 -18.52 10.09
CA GLY A 274 14.76 -18.59 10.23
C GLY A 274 14.13 -17.22 10.47
N THR A 275 12.82 -17.18 10.69
CA THR A 275 12.09 -15.95 10.99
C THR A 275 11.71 -15.93 12.46
N THR A 276 12.13 -14.89 13.18
CA THR A 276 11.83 -14.74 14.61
C THR A 276 10.51 -13.99 14.80
N VAL A 277 9.67 -14.49 15.70
CA VAL A 277 8.38 -13.88 16.05
C VAL A 277 8.41 -13.46 17.52
N LEU A 278 8.14 -12.19 17.79
CA LEU A 278 7.91 -11.66 19.12
C LEU A 278 6.42 -11.63 19.40
N VAL A 279 6.00 -12.33 20.45
CA VAL A 279 4.65 -12.29 20.99
C VAL A 279 4.68 -11.49 22.29
N VAL A 280 4.01 -10.33 22.30
CA VAL A 280 3.99 -9.41 23.44
C VAL A 280 2.60 -9.41 24.07
N ASP A 281 2.50 -9.60 25.38
CA ASP A 281 1.24 -9.48 26.13
C ASP A 281 0.85 -7.99 26.26
N LYS A 282 -0.32 -7.60 25.75
CA LYS A 282 -0.82 -6.22 25.80
C LYS A 282 -1.04 -5.73 27.23
N ALA A 283 -1.35 -6.60 28.18
CA ALA A 283 -1.55 -6.23 29.58
C ALA A 283 -0.23 -6.01 30.33
N ASP A 284 0.87 -6.57 29.85
CA ASP A 284 2.20 -6.42 30.42
C ASP A 284 3.26 -6.54 29.32
N LEU A 285 3.70 -5.38 28.81
CA LEU A 285 4.63 -5.31 27.69
C LEU A 285 6.02 -5.90 28.00
N THR A 286 6.32 -6.20 29.26
CA THR A 286 7.57 -6.89 29.63
C THR A 286 7.50 -8.40 29.37
N ARG A 287 6.29 -8.95 29.24
CA ARG A 287 6.05 -10.38 28.94
C ARG A 287 6.13 -10.61 27.44
N VAL A 288 7.36 -10.80 26.99
CA VAL A 288 7.70 -11.09 25.60
C VAL A 288 8.09 -12.55 25.45
N VAL A 289 7.48 -13.21 24.48
CA VAL A 289 7.74 -14.61 24.15
C VAL A 289 8.30 -14.67 22.73
N ARG A 290 9.50 -15.25 22.59
CA ARG A 290 10.14 -15.48 21.30
C ARG A 290 9.70 -16.82 20.71
N ARG A 291 9.31 -16.82 19.44
CA ARG A 291 9.00 -18.01 18.64
C ARG A 291 9.74 -17.96 17.32
N GLU A 292 9.78 -19.10 16.64
CA GLU A 292 10.43 -19.23 15.34
C GLU A 292 9.42 -19.74 14.30
N LEU A 293 9.57 -19.24 13.09
CA LEU A 293 8.93 -19.71 11.88
C LEU A 293 10.00 -20.11 10.85
N PRO A 294 9.66 -20.95 9.86
CA PRO A 294 10.48 -21.11 8.67
C PRO A 294 10.85 -19.74 8.08
N ALA A 295 12.04 -19.65 7.48
CA ALA A 295 12.53 -18.41 6.89
C ALA A 295 11.55 -17.87 5.84
N GLY A 296 11.32 -16.56 5.92
CA GLY A 296 10.56 -15.78 4.96
C GLY A 296 10.31 -14.39 5.52
N PHE A 297 9.49 -13.64 4.82
CA PHE A 297 9.32 -12.22 5.03
C PHE A 297 7.85 -11.82 4.87
N VAL A 298 7.45 -10.74 5.52
CA VAL A 298 6.08 -10.22 5.48
C VAL A 298 6.12 -8.69 5.45
N PHE A 299 5.48 -8.10 4.44
CA PHE A 299 5.13 -6.68 4.47
C PHE A 299 3.83 -6.49 5.26
N HIS A 300 2.75 -7.14 4.83
CA HIS A 300 1.41 -6.83 5.33
C HIS A 300 0.70 -8.02 5.97
N PHE A 301 -0.11 -7.70 6.96
CA PHE A 301 -0.94 -8.65 7.70
C PHE A 301 -2.41 -8.46 7.39
N GLY A 302 -3.15 -9.56 7.32
CA GLY A 302 -4.59 -9.59 7.44
C GLY A 302 -5.01 -9.57 8.91
N HIS A 303 -5.97 -10.42 9.28
CA HIS A 303 -6.38 -10.54 10.68
C HIS A 303 -5.57 -11.57 11.47
N ALA A 304 -5.52 -11.42 12.79
CA ALA A 304 -4.99 -12.42 13.71
C ALA A 304 -5.94 -12.69 14.87
N TRP A 305 -5.90 -13.89 15.46
CA TRP A 305 -6.74 -14.31 16.57
C TRP A 305 -6.06 -15.39 17.44
N GLU A 306 -6.64 -15.62 18.62
CA GLU A 306 -6.24 -16.69 19.55
C GLU A 306 -7.06 -17.96 19.27
N ASP A 307 -6.38 -19.09 19.12
CA ASP A 307 -6.99 -20.42 18.93
C ASP A 307 -6.32 -21.44 19.87
N GLY A 308 -6.86 -21.56 21.08
CA GLY A 308 -6.34 -22.46 22.11
C GLY A 308 -4.93 -22.10 22.55
N ASP A 309 -3.97 -22.97 22.29
CA ASP A 309 -2.54 -22.80 22.61
C ASP A 309 -1.74 -22.14 21.47
N ARG A 310 -2.42 -21.63 20.43
CA ARG A 310 -1.80 -21.00 19.27
C ARG A 310 -2.40 -19.62 18.99
N LEU A 311 -1.56 -18.74 18.46
CA LEU A 311 -1.97 -17.56 17.75
C LEU A 311 -2.02 -17.89 16.26
N ARG A 312 -3.04 -17.39 15.57
CA ARG A 312 -3.16 -17.50 14.12
C ARG A 312 -3.17 -16.11 13.52
N ALA A 313 -2.43 -15.90 12.44
CA ALA A 313 -2.41 -14.63 11.73
C ALA A 313 -2.40 -14.88 10.21
N TYR A 314 -3.21 -14.13 9.46
CA TYR A 314 -3.04 -14.06 8.01
C TYR A 314 -2.00 -13.02 7.64
N ALA A 315 -1.17 -13.33 6.67
CA ALA A 315 -0.09 -12.49 6.18
C ALA A 315 0.08 -12.65 4.66
N CYS A 316 0.54 -11.60 4.00
CA CYS A 316 1.09 -11.69 2.65
C CYS A 316 2.56 -12.13 2.76
N TRP A 317 2.76 -13.44 2.66
CA TRP A 317 4.03 -14.10 2.95
C TRP A 317 4.92 -14.23 1.72
N TYR A 318 6.16 -13.78 1.85
CA TYR A 318 7.23 -13.93 0.88
C TYR A 318 8.19 -15.03 1.32
N GLU A 319 8.64 -15.86 0.37
CA GLU A 319 9.64 -16.91 0.65
C GLU A 319 11.05 -16.34 0.85
N ASP A 320 11.31 -15.16 0.31
CA ASP A 320 12.59 -14.45 0.41
C ASP A 320 12.38 -12.93 0.35
N SER A 321 13.47 -12.17 0.43
CA SER A 321 13.44 -10.71 0.42
C SER A 321 13.67 -10.07 -0.95
N HIS A 322 13.74 -10.82 -2.06
CA HIS A 322 14.19 -10.26 -3.36
C HIS A 322 13.37 -9.05 -3.81
N PHE A 323 12.07 -9.02 -3.50
CA PHE A 323 11.21 -7.88 -3.81
C PHE A 323 11.72 -6.56 -3.20
N MET A 324 12.30 -6.61 -2.00
CA MET A 324 12.84 -5.43 -1.30
C MET A 324 14.04 -4.80 -2.02
N HIS A 325 14.67 -5.53 -2.94
CA HIS A 325 15.87 -5.11 -3.65
C HIS A 325 15.59 -4.67 -5.10
N LEU A 326 14.32 -4.57 -5.49
CA LEU A 326 13.93 -4.21 -6.86
C LEU A 326 14.20 -2.73 -7.15
N THR A 327 14.83 -2.45 -8.28
CA THR A 327 14.99 -1.07 -8.74
C THR A 327 13.71 -0.55 -9.39
N VAL A 328 13.55 0.77 -9.46
CA VAL A 328 12.42 1.41 -10.16
C VAL A 328 12.29 0.92 -11.61
N ASP A 329 13.39 0.77 -12.33
CA ASP A 329 13.36 0.32 -13.72
C ASP A 329 12.91 -1.15 -13.84
N GLN A 330 13.31 -2.01 -12.89
CA GLN A 330 12.85 -3.39 -12.84
C GLN A 330 11.36 -3.49 -12.51
N ASP A 331 10.87 -2.58 -11.68
CA ASP A 331 9.47 -2.47 -11.29
C ASP A 331 8.60 -2.04 -12.48
N ILE A 332 8.99 -0.96 -13.18
CA ILE A 332 8.30 -0.47 -14.39
C ILE A 332 8.20 -1.54 -15.49
N GLN A 333 9.25 -2.36 -15.67
CA GLN A 333 9.31 -3.38 -16.71
C GLN A 333 8.43 -4.62 -16.43
N GLY A 334 7.82 -4.69 -15.25
CA GLY A 334 6.91 -5.76 -14.87
C GLY A 334 7.55 -7.13 -14.76
N ARG A 335 8.69 -7.16 -14.04
CA ARG A 335 9.42 -8.31 -13.48
C ARG A 335 10.78 -8.58 -14.12
N VAL A 336 11.75 -8.85 -13.24
CA VAL A 336 12.79 -9.86 -13.47
C VAL A 336 12.10 -11.23 -13.45
N LYS A 337 12.14 -11.97 -14.56
CA LYS A 337 11.60 -13.34 -14.64
C LYS A 337 12.13 -14.19 -13.47
N GLY A 338 11.24 -14.74 -12.62
CA GLY A 338 11.59 -15.76 -11.61
C GLY A 338 11.38 -15.39 -10.14
N LEU A 339 10.86 -14.21 -9.80
CA LEU A 339 10.53 -13.86 -8.41
C LEU A 339 9.17 -14.42 -8.00
N SER A 340 9.09 -14.96 -6.78
CA SER A 340 7.83 -15.44 -6.22
C SER A 340 7.06 -14.28 -5.58
N PRO A 341 5.76 -14.10 -5.87
CA PRO A 341 4.94 -13.08 -5.23
C PRO A 341 4.72 -13.39 -3.75
N ALA A 342 4.27 -12.39 -3.00
CA ALA A 342 3.64 -12.62 -1.71
C ALA A 342 2.43 -13.54 -1.89
N ARG A 343 2.27 -14.52 -0.99
CA ARG A 343 1.09 -15.39 -0.94
C ARG A 343 0.30 -15.11 0.32
N LEU A 344 -1.03 -15.01 0.20
CA LEU A 344 -1.88 -15.00 1.37
C LEU A 344 -1.70 -16.33 2.13
N ALA A 345 -1.13 -16.28 3.32
CA ALA A 345 -0.77 -17.44 4.12
C ALA A 345 -1.26 -17.28 5.57
N GLN A 346 -1.51 -18.39 6.24
CA GLN A 346 -1.83 -18.42 7.65
C GLN A 346 -0.59 -18.86 8.45
N LEU A 347 -0.16 -17.98 9.34
CA LEU A 347 0.86 -18.25 10.35
C LEU A 347 0.21 -18.94 11.54
N GLU A 348 0.78 -20.05 12.01
CA GLU A 348 0.39 -20.71 13.26
C GLU A 348 1.55 -20.60 14.24
N ILE A 349 1.38 -19.80 15.29
CA ILE A 349 2.43 -19.45 16.25
C ILE A 349 2.06 -20.05 17.62
N PRO A 350 2.84 -21.00 18.18
CA PRO A 350 2.52 -21.59 19.47
C PRO A 350 2.76 -20.62 20.63
N LEU A 351 1.84 -20.56 21.58
CA LEU A 351 2.01 -19.83 22.84
C LEU A 351 2.92 -20.58 23.82
N GLY A 352 2.94 -21.91 23.75
CA GLY A 352 3.84 -22.78 24.52
C GLY A 352 5.10 -23.20 23.74
N ALA A 353 5.75 -24.27 24.21
CA ALA A 353 6.81 -24.92 23.47
C ALA A 353 6.26 -25.55 22.18
N GLY A 354 7.03 -25.47 21.09
CA GLY A 354 6.67 -26.05 19.80
C GLY A 354 7.15 -25.19 18.63
N GLU A 355 7.02 -25.75 17.43
CA GLU A 355 7.38 -25.07 16.19
C GLU A 355 6.18 -24.31 15.61
N GLY A 356 6.47 -23.12 15.08
CA GLY A 356 5.52 -22.38 14.27
C GLY A 356 5.42 -22.95 12.85
N ARG A 357 4.29 -22.70 12.19
CA ARG A 357 4.00 -23.20 10.84
C ARG A 357 3.44 -22.12 9.94
N ILE A 358 3.56 -22.34 8.64
CA ILE A 358 3.07 -21.43 7.60
C ILE A 358 2.24 -22.26 6.61
N LEU A 359 0.94 -22.03 6.63
CA LEU A 359 -0.01 -22.66 5.71
C LEU A 359 -0.26 -21.71 4.54
N ARG A 360 0.37 -22.00 3.41
CA ARG A 360 0.34 -21.14 2.21
C ARG A 360 -0.98 -21.30 1.47
N GLY A 361 -1.65 -20.18 1.20
CA GLY A 361 -2.82 -20.16 0.33
C GLY A 361 -2.46 -20.18 -1.15
N PRO A 362 -3.46 -20.42 -2.02
CA PRO A 362 -3.25 -20.50 -3.46
C PRO A 362 -3.04 -19.12 -4.11
N HIS A 363 -3.45 -18.03 -3.45
CA HIS A 363 -3.51 -16.69 -4.03
C HIS A 363 -2.22 -15.89 -3.78
N GLY A 364 -1.61 -15.40 -4.87
CA GLY A 364 -0.64 -14.31 -4.82
C GLY A 364 -1.39 -13.00 -4.54
N ALA A 365 -1.11 -12.36 -3.41
CA ALA A 365 -1.93 -11.26 -2.92
C ALA A 365 -1.11 -10.29 -2.07
N GLU A 366 -1.45 -9.01 -2.16
CA GLU A 366 -0.89 -7.92 -1.37
C GLU A 366 -1.97 -6.92 -0.95
N PHE A 367 -1.58 -5.94 -0.12
CA PHE A 367 -2.48 -4.91 0.43
C PHE A 367 -3.75 -5.51 1.07
N PRO A 368 -3.62 -6.44 2.03
CA PRO A 368 -4.76 -7.02 2.71
C PRO A 368 -5.46 -5.97 3.59
N VAL A 369 -6.77 -5.88 3.44
CA VAL A 369 -7.65 -5.06 4.26
C VAL A 369 -8.75 -5.95 4.83
N VAL A 370 -9.07 -5.75 6.10
CA VAL A 370 -10.13 -6.45 6.83
C VAL A 370 -11.08 -5.44 7.47
N ASP A 371 -12.23 -5.91 7.94
CA ASP A 371 -13.14 -5.08 8.72
C ASP A 371 -12.55 -4.81 10.11
N ALA A 372 -12.04 -3.59 10.33
CA ALA A 372 -11.36 -3.19 11.56
C ALA A 372 -12.24 -3.23 12.83
N ARG A 373 -13.56 -3.47 12.72
CA ARG A 373 -14.48 -3.57 13.87
C ARG A 373 -14.46 -4.96 14.51
N VAL A 374 -13.84 -5.94 13.88
CA VAL A 374 -13.79 -7.33 14.36
C VAL A 374 -12.37 -7.85 14.59
N PRO A 375 -11.43 -7.06 15.17
CA PRO A 375 -10.09 -7.56 15.42
C PRO A 375 -10.19 -8.80 16.30
N GLY A 376 -9.38 -9.82 15.99
CA GLY A 376 -9.34 -11.04 16.81
C GLY A 376 -10.37 -12.12 16.45
N ARG A 377 -11.14 -12.02 15.36
CA ARG A 377 -12.16 -13.04 15.04
C ARG A 377 -11.75 -13.96 13.89
N ARG A 378 -12.06 -15.24 14.05
CA ARG A 378 -11.88 -16.28 13.03
C ARG A 378 -12.90 -16.08 11.89
N GLY A 379 -12.42 -16.22 10.66
CA GLY A 379 -13.28 -16.26 9.45
C GLY A 379 -13.59 -14.91 8.82
N SER A 380 -12.80 -13.88 9.13
CA SER A 380 -12.94 -12.58 8.49
C SER A 380 -12.60 -12.64 7.00
N ALA A 381 -13.42 -11.96 6.20
CA ALA A 381 -13.15 -11.77 4.78
C ALA A 381 -11.95 -10.84 4.61
N HIS A 382 -11.05 -11.20 3.71
CA HIS A 382 -9.93 -10.35 3.31
C HIS A 382 -10.22 -9.72 1.97
N PHE A 383 -10.03 -8.40 1.91
CA PHE A 383 -9.98 -7.65 0.68
C PHE A 383 -8.53 -7.47 0.29
N VAL A 384 -8.15 -7.84 -0.92
CA VAL A 384 -6.75 -7.86 -1.36
C VAL A 384 -6.64 -7.35 -2.78
N VAL A 385 -5.45 -6.87 -3.14
CA VAL A 385 -5.03 -6.78 -4.54
C VAL A 385 -4.38 -8.11 -4.90
N LEU A 386 -4.89 -8.77 -5.93
CA LEU A 386 -4.31 -10.00 -6.44
C LEU A 386 -3.19 -9.69 -7.43
N GLU A 387 -2.19 -10.57 -7.44
CA GLU A 387 -1.18 -10.56 -8.48
C GLU A 387 -1.82 -10.70 -9.87
N SER A 388 -1.26 -10.00 -10.85
CA SER A 388 -1.64 -10.16 -12.24
C SER A 388 -1.23 -11.53 -12.80
N GLU A 389 -2.19 -12.24 -13.41
CA GLU A 389 -1.93 -13.39 -14.28
C GLU A 389 -1.25 -12.97 -15.60
N ASP A 390 -1.45 -11.72 -16.03
CA ASP A 390 -0.74 -11.12 -17.17
C ASP A 390 0.66 -10.66 -16.73
N THR A 391 1.67 -11.36 -17.21
CA THR A 391 3.09 -11.06 -16.92
C THR A 391 3.59 -9.76 -17.55
N ALA A 392 2.79 -9.09 -18.40
CA ALA A 392 3.12 -7.77 -18.92
C ALA A 392 2.70 -6.63 -17.97
N LEU A 393 1.88 -6.91 -16.96
CA LEU A 393 1.52 -5.94 -15.92
C LEU A 393 2.61 -5.92 -14.83
N PRO A 394 3.10 -4.73 -14.42
CA PRO A 394 4.06 -4.65 -13.32
C PRO A 394 3.45 -4.91 -11.95
N HIS A 395 2.19 -4.54 -11.77
CA HIS A 395 1.42 -4.73 -10.53
C HIS A 395 0.02 -5.27 -10.85
N GLY A 396 -0.66 -5.79 -9.82
CA GLY A 396 -1.99 -6.38 -9.95
C GLY A 396 -3.05 -5.39 -10.46
N GLY A 397 -3.87 -5.83 -11.43
CA GLY A 397 -5.06 -5.12 -11.91
C GLY A 397 -6.37 -5.69 -11.36
N VAL A 398 -6.28 -6.59 -10.37
CA VAL A 398 -7.41 -7.37 -9.87
C VAL A 398 -7.56 -7.15 -8.37
N ILE A 399 -8.78 -6.87 -7.91
CA ILE A 399 -9.13 -6.85 -6.49
C ILE A 399 -9.99 -8.06 -6.16
N ALA A 400 -9.85 -8.59 -4.95
CA ALA A 400 -10.64 -9.74 -4.52
C ALA A 400 -11.12 -9.63 -3.08
N ARG A 401 -12.25 -10.27 -2.82
CA ARG A 401 -12.74 -10.61 -1.49
C ARG A 401 -12.60 -12.11 -1.30
N ILE A 402 -11.87 -12.52 -0.27
CA ILE A 402 -11.57 -13.92 0.03
C ILE A 402 -12.13 -14.27 1.41
N ASP A 403 -13.11 -15.18 1.44
CA ASP A 403 -13.48 -15.92 2.66
C ASP A 403 -12.50 -17.09 2.81
N VAL A 404 -11.50 -16.88 3.65
CA VAL A 404 -10.37 -17.81 3.84
C VAL A 404 -10.77 -19.11 4.54
N GLU A 405 -11.88 -19.14 5.28
CA GLU A 405 -12.38 -20.37 5.94
C GLU A 405 -13.19 -21.22 4.97
N ARG A 406 -14.02 -20.58 4.13
CA ARG A 406 -14.89 -21.28 3.17
C ARG A 406 -14.26 -21.44 1.79
N GLY A 407 -13.12 -20.82 1.55
CA GLY A 407 -12.44 -20.80 0.25
C GLY A 407 -13.22 -20.06 -0.85
N ARG A 408 -14.17 -19.19 -0.49
CA ARG A 408 -14.97 -18.45 -1.48
C ARG A 408 -14.22 -17.19 -1.90
N VAL A 409 -14.19 -16.94 -3.20
CA VAL A 409 -13.51 -15.78 -3.80
C VAL A 409 -14.49 -15.04 -4.71
N GLN A 410 -14.67 -13.75 -4.46
CA GLN A 410 -15.22 -12.80 -5.44
C GLN A 410 -14.06 -11.95 -5.94
N ARG A 411 -14.02 -11.63 -7.23
CA ARG A 411 -12.95 -10.82 -7.81
C ARG A 411 -13.49 -9.87 -8.87
N PHE A 412 -12.83 -8.72 -8.99
CA PHE A 412 -13.05 -7.78 -10.08
C PHE A 412 -11.71 -7.49 -10.75
N ASP A 413 -11.66 -7.73 -12.06
CA ASP A 413 -10.50 -7.43 -12.92
C ASP A 413 -10.77 -6.12 -13.66
N TYR A 414 -9.91 -5.12 -13.44
CA TYR A 414 -10.01 -3.83 -14.13
C TYR A 414 -9.69 -3.93 -15.63
N GLY A 415 -9.09 -5.03 -16.06
CA GLY A 415 -8.70 -5.30 -17.42
C GLY A 415 -7.27 -4.84 -17.75
N PRO A 416 -6.83 -5.08 -18.99
CA PRO A 416 -5.47 -4.79 -19.42
C PRO A 416 -5.18 -3.29 -19.37
N GLY A 417 -3.95 -2.91 -19.06
CA GLY A 417 -3.55 -1.51 -19.01
C GLY A 417 -3.89 -0.79 -17.71
N ILE A 418 -4.43 -1.47 -16.70
CA ILE A 418 -4.84 -0.88 -15.43
C ILE A 418 -4.07 -1.50 -14.26
N ILE A 419 -3.53 -0.66 -13.37
CA ILE A 419 -2.96 -1.07 -12.08
C ILE A 419 -3.95 -0.69 -10.98
N ALA A 420 -4.28 -1.64 -10.09
CA ALA A 420 -5.07 -1.39 -8.90
C ALA A 420 -4.14 -1.09 -7.71
N GLU A 421 -4.48 -0.06 -6.94
CA GLU A 421 -3.83 0.24 -5.67
C GLU A 421 -4.65 -0.36 -4.50
N GLU A 422 -4.21 -0.16 -3.27
CA GLU A 422 -4.94 -0.61 -2.08
C GLU A 422 -6.40 -0.11 -2.08
N HIS A 423 -7.34 -1.00 -1.77
CA HIS A 423 -8.75 -0.65 -1.59
C HIS A 423 -9.13 -0.74 -0.12
N LEU A 424 -9.63 0.37 0.44
CA LEU A 424 -10.04 0.45 1.84
C LEU A 424 -11.46 -0.07 2.02
N PHE A 425 -11.70 -0.79 3.10
CA PHE A 425 -13.03 -1.19 3.54
C PHE A 425 -13.66 -0.08 4.39
N VAL A 426 -14.85 0.38 4.00
CA VAL A 426 -15.65 1.37 4.73
C VAL A 426 -16.95 0.71 5.19
N PRO A 427 -17.16 0.51 6.51
CA PRO A 427 -18.35 -0.17 7.02
C PRO A 427 -19.62 0.67 6.82
N SER A 428 -20.73 0.02 6.45
CA SER A 428 -22.03 0.68 6.22
C SER A 428 -23.21 0.10 7.01
N GLY A 429 -22.99 -0.99 7.77
CA GLY A 429 -24.00 -1.62 8.62
C GLY A 429 -23.38 -2.47 9.73
N PRO A 430 -24.16 -3.08 10.62
CA PRO A 430 -23.65 -3.74 11.83
C PRO A 430 -22.96 -5.08 11.57
N ARG A 431 -23.19 -5.70 10.40
CA ARG A 431 -22.56 -6.98 10.05
C ARG A 431 -21.12 -6.75 9.61
N GLU A 432 -20.27 -7.70 9.96
CA GLU A 432 -18.90 -7.78 9.45
C GLU A 432 -18.91 -7.90 7.92
N GLY A 433 -18.02 -7.16 7.26
CA GLY A 433 -17.88 -7.18 5.80
C GLY A 433 -19.02 -6.51 5.04
N GLN A 434 -20.08 -6.06 5.73
CA GLN A 434 -21.13 -5.22 5.14
C GLN A 434 -20.64 -3.78 5.05
N GLY A 435 -20.38 -3.32 3.83
CA GLY A 435 -19.72 -2.06 3.60
C GLY A 435 -19.45 -1.80 2.13
N TRP A 436 -18.49 -0.92 1.92
CA TRP A 436 -18.03 -0.52 0.61
C TRP A 436 -16.52 -0.72 0.53
N LEU A 437 -16.01 -1.04 -0.65
CA LEU A 437 -14.61 -0.87 -0.95
C LEU A 437 -14.39 0.43 -1.70
N LEU A 438 -13.39 1.20 -1.29
CA LEU A 438 -13.01 2.46 -1.92
C LEU A 438 -11.50 2.44 -2.19
N GLY A 439 -11.10 2.54 -3.46
CA GLY A 439 -9.70 2.50 -3.85
C GLY A 439 -9.42 3.15 -5.18
N THR A 440 -8.14 3.33 -5.47
CA THR A 440 -7.68 3.97 -6.70
C THR A 440 -7.13 2.96 -7.70
N SER A 441 -7.20 3.33 -8.97
CA SER A 441 -6.61 2.55 -10.07
C SER A 441 -6.00 3.50 -11.10
N LEU A 442 -4.84 3.14 -11.63
CA LEU A 442 -4.16 3.90 -12.68
C LEU A 442 -4.41 3.25 -14.05
N ASP A 443 -5.02 4.00 -14.96
CA ASP A 443 -5.20 3.60 -16.35
C ASP A 443 -3.99 4.05 -17.18
N CYS A 444 -3.02 3.14 -17.35
CA CYS A 444 -1.80 3.36 -18.10
C CYS A 444 -2.02 3.43 -19.61
N THR A 445 -3.20 3.04 -20.10
CA THR A 445 -3.55 3.17 -21.53
C THR A 445 -4.09 4.56 -21.84
N ARG A 446 -4.94 5.10 -20.96
CA ARG A 446 -5.61 6.39 -21.17
C ARG A 446 -4.99 7.56 -20.41
N GLY A 447 -4.07 7.30 -19.47
CA GLY A 447 -3.32 8.34 -18.78
C GLY A 447 -4.10 9.05 -17.67
N HIS A 448 -4.95 8.34 -16.92
CA HIS A 448 -5.68 8.92 -15.79
C HIS A 448 -5.73 7.99 -14.58
N THR A 449 -5.91 8.58 -13.40
CA THR A 449 -6.26 7.84 -12.18
C THR A 449 -7.76 7.88 -11.97
N ARG A 450 -8.32 6.78 -11.44
CA ARG A 450 -9.73 6.66 -11.07
C ARG A 450 -9.86 6.32 -9.60
N LEU A 451 -10.94 6.79 -8.97
CA LEU A 451 -11.42 6.35 -7.67
C LEU A 451 -12.67 5.50 -7.89
N ALA A 452 -12.64 4.25 -7.44
CA ALA A 452 -13.72 3.30 -7.60
C ALA A 452 -14.37 2.96 -6.25
N ALA A 453 -15.69 2.85 -6.25
CA ALA A 453 -16.48 2.36 -5.13
C ALA A 453 -17.19 1.06 -5.52
N PHE A 454 -17.07 0.02 -4.68
CA PHE A 454 -17.72 -1.28 -4.86
C PHE A 454 -18.58 -1.62 -3.67
N ASP A 455 -19.68 -2.34 -3.90
CA ASP A 455 -20.35 -3.08 -2.83
C ASP A 455 -19.41 -4.19 -2.36
N ALA A 456 -19.05 -4.19 -1.08
CA ALA A 456 -18.10 -5.15 -0.54
C ALA A 456 -18.66 -6.59 -0.50
N GLU A 457 -19.98 -6.78 -0.52
CA GLU A 457 -20.60 -8.11 -0.54
C GLU A 457 -20.78 -8.66 -1.97
N HIS A 458 -20.64 -7.80 -2.98
CA HIS A 458 -20.94 -8.07 -4.39
C HIS A 458 -19.84 -7.54 -5.33
N LEU A 459 -18.58 -7.87 -5.02
CA LEU A 459 -17.42 -7.34 -5.76
C LEU A 459 -17.43 -7.69 -7.25
N ASP A 460 -18.00 -8.85 -7.60
CA ASP A 460 -18.14 -9.37 -8.95
C ASP A 460 -19.10 -8.56 -9.85
N ASP A 461 -20.00 -7.76 -9.27
CA ASP A 461 -20.88 -6.85 -10.01
C ASP A 461 -20.12 -5.61 -10.54
N GLY A 462 -18.90 -5.39 -10.08
CA GLY A 462 -18.07 -4.24 -10.43
C GLY A 462 -18.41 -2.96 -9.67
N PRO A 463 -17.84 -1.82 -10.07
CA PRO A 463 -17.95 -0.59 -9.29
C PRO A 463 -19.36 0.01 -9.42
N VAL A 464 -19.98 0.34 -8.28
CA VAL A 464 -21.23 1.10 -8.22
C VAL A 464 -21.03 2.58 -8.59
N ALA A 465 -19.80 3.07 -8.45
CA ALA A 465 -19.39 4.39 -8.88
C ALA A 465 -17.90 4.44 -9.26
N LEU A 466 -17.58 5.29 -10.22
CA LEU A 466 -16.23 5.50 -10.72
C LEU A 466 -16.00 6.99 -11.02
N ALA A 467 -15.06 7.60 -10.31
CA ALA A 467 -14.64 8.98 -10.53
C ALA A 467 -13.31 9.01 -11.29
N THR A 468 -13.29 9.58 -12.50
CA THR A 468 -12.08 9.67 -13.33
C THR A 468 -11.46 11.07 -13.23
N LEU A 469 -10.20 11.16 -12.81
CA LEU A 469 -9.47 12.41 -12.77
C LEU A 469 -9.03 12.86 -14.17
N PRO A 470 -8.87 14.17 -14.42
CA PRO A 470 -8.30 14.70 -15.66
C PRO A 470 -6.77 14.59 -15.70
N ARG A 471 -6.17 13.73 -14.88
CA ARG A 471 -4.73 13.53 -14.76
C ARG A 471 -4.41 12.13 -14.25
N ALA A 472 -3.21 11.66 -14.56
CA ALA A 472 -2.59 10.53 -13.89
C ALA A 472 -1.91 10.99 -12.61
N LEU A 473 -1.88 10.11 -11.63
CA LEU A 473 -1.16 10.26 -10.38
C LEU A 473 -0.08 9.16 -10.32
N PRO A 474 1.06 9.40 -9.67
CA PRO A 474 1.98 8.32 -9.30
C PRO A 474 1.24 7.28 -8.45
N LEU A 475 1.69 6.02 -8.53
CA LEU A 475 1.20 4.96 -7.67
C LEU A 475 1.55 5.28 -6.22
N GLY A 476 0.58 5.07 -5.34
CA GLY A 476 0.72 5.20 -3.90
C GLY A 476 0.84 3.85 -3.19
N PHE A 477 0.92 3.96 -1.87
CA PHE A 477 0.94 2.86 -0.93
C PHE A 477 -0.35 2.89 -0.11
N HIS A 478 -0.28 3.23 1.18
CA HIS A 478 -1.40 3.09 2.09
C HIS A 478 -2.23 4.36 2.22
N GLY A 479 -3.49 4.15 2.60
CA GLY A 479 -4.47 5.22 2.77
C GLY A 479 -5.30 5.08 4.03
N THR A 480 -6.06 6.13 4.32
CA THR A 480 -7.09 6.12 5.36
C THR A 480 -8.33 6.85 4.86
N PHE A 481 -9.51 6.42 5.31
CA PHE A 481 -10.77 7.06 4.97
C PHE A 481 -11.35 7.76 6.20
N LEU A 482 -11.51 9.08 6.10
CA LEU A 482 -12.22 9.88 7.10
C LEU A 482 -13.64 10.14 6.62
N LYS A 483 -14.63 9.63 7.36
CA LYS A 483 -16.03 9.93 7.11
C LYS A 483 -16.32 11.43 7.38
N GLY A 484 -17.12 12.04 6.50
CA GLY A 484 -17.47 13.47 6.54
C GLY A 484 -18.70 13.80 7.37
#